data_AF-A0A0N5C2L0-F1
#
_entry.id   AF-A0A0N5C2L0-F1
#
_cell.length_a   1.000
_cell.length_b   1.000
_cell.length_c   1.000
_cell.angle_alpha   90.00
_cell.angle_beta   90.00
_cell.angle_gamma   90.00
#
_symmetry.space_group_name_H-M   'P 1'
#
loop_
_entity.id
_entity.type
_entity.pdbx_description
1 polymer ?
#
loop_
_entity_poly.entity_id
_entity_poly.type
_entity_poly.pdbx_seq_one_letter_code
_entity_poly.pdbx_strand_id
1 'polypeptide(L)'
;MEIGIRAGIAYYHAGLNSEERHYIETGFKNGALYALCATSTLAAGVNLPVRRVIINQPKVREEFLEKSQYLQMISRAGRAGYEDESITIVVEEYEERFREYKK
;
A
#
# COMPACT_ATOMS: atom_id res chain seq x y z
N MET A 1 10.37 1.84 -15.25
CA MET A 1 10.40 2.41 -13.87
C MET A 1 10.93 3.85 -13.85
N GLU A 2 11.91 4.19 -14.68
CA GLU A 2 12.60 5.49 -14.66
C GLU A 2 11.69 6.73 -14.65
N ILE A 3 10.72 6.81 -15.58
CA ILE A 3 9.79 7.95 -15.66
C ILE A 3 8.97 8.10 -14.37
N GLY A 4 8.50 6.97 -13.81
CA GLY A 4 7.75 6.98 -12.55
C GLY A 4 8.60 7.50 -11.40
N ILE A 5 9.83 7.02 -11.25
CA ILE A 5 10.72 7.44 -10.16
C ILE A 5 11.03 8.93 -10.24
N ARG A 6 11.32 9.45 -11.45
CA ARG A 6 11.52 10.89 -11.66
C ARG A 6 10.28 11.72 -11.31
N ALA A 7 9.10 11.13 -11.40
CA ALA A 7 7.83 11.70 -10.97
C ALA A 7 7.45 11.31 -9.53
N GLY A 8 8.35 10.76 -8.71
CA GLY A 8 8.07 10.42 -7.31
C GLY A 8 7.15 9.21 -7.07
N ILE A 9 6.99 8.34 -8.08
CA ILE A 9 6.12 7.16 -8.06
C ILE A 9 6.93 5.89 -8.34
N ALA A 10 6.72 4.83 -7.58
CA ALA A 10 7.34 3.53 -7.85
C ALA A 10 6.36 2.36 -7.69
N TYR A 11 6.69 1.21 -8.27
CA TYR A 11 5.99 -0.04 -7.98
C TYR A 11 6.78 -0.87 -6.96
N TYR A 12 6.08 -1.65 -6.14
CA TYR A 12 6.68 -2.50 -5.12
C TYR A 12 6.04 -3.90 -5.12
N HIS A 13 6.81 -4.93 -5.48
CA HIS A 13 6.33 -6.31 -5.58
C HIS A 13 7.46 -7.33 -5.32
N ALA A 14 7.11 -8.59 -5.12
CA ALA A 14 8.06 -9.67 -4.80
C ALA A 14 9.11 -9.95 -5.89
N GLY A 15 8.85 -9.57 -7.15
CA GLY A 15 9.82 -9.71 -8.25
C GLY A 15 10.99 -8.70 -8.22
N LEU A 16 10.99 -7.74 -7.29
CA LEU A 16 12.11 -6.80 -7.12
C LEU A 16 13.25 -7.46 -6.34
N ASN A 17 14.48 -7.22 -6.75
CA ASN A 17 15.64 -7.66 -5.99
C ASN A 17 15.80 -6.84 -4.68
N SER A 18 16.73 -7.25 -3.83
CA SER A 18 16.92 -6.61 -2.52
C SER A 18 17.42 -5.17 -2.61
N GLU A 19 18.25 -4.84 -3.60
CA GLU A 19 18.76 -3.47 -3.80
C GLU A 19 17.64 -2.54 -4.28
N GLU A 20 16.83 -2.97 -5.25
CA GLU A 20 15.69 -2.20 -5.75
C GLU A 20 14.70 -1.87 -4.62
N ARG A 21 14.38 -2.87 -3.79
CA ARG A 21 13.53 -2.66 -2.61
C ARG A 21 14.16 -1.66 -1.63
N HIS A 22 15.45 -1.79 -1.36
CA HIS A 22 16.17 -0.87 -0.48
C HIS A 22 16.12 0.59 -0.97
N TYR A 23 16.34 0.84 -2.27
CA TYR A 23 16.28 2.18 -2.83
C TYR A 23 14.87 2.77 -2.82
N ILE A 24 13.85 1.97 -3.12
CA ILE A 24 12.45 2.42 -3.10
C ILE A 24 12.02 2.75 -1.67
N GLU A 25 12.31 1.89 -0.69
CA GLU A 25 12.00 2.14 0.71
C GLU A 25 12.69 3.40 1.24
N THR A 26 13.96 3.58 0.88
CA THR A 26 14.75 4.76 1.29
C THR A 26 14.21 6.03 0.64
N GLY A 27 13.92 5.98 -0.67
CA GLY A 27 13.32 7.09 -1.41
C GLY A 27 11.96 7.51 -0.84
N PHE A 28 11.13 6.54 -0.45
CA PHE A 28 9.84 6.83 0.18
C PHE A 28 9.98 7.42 1.59
N LYS A 29 10.86 6.86 2.44
CA LYS A 29 11.12 7.38 3.80
C LYS A 29 11.64 8.82 3.78
N ASN A 30 12.47 9.16 2.79
CA ASN A 30 13.05 10.50 2.62
C ASN A 30 12.13 11.48 1.87
N GLY A 31 10.96 11.04 1.40
CA GLY A 31 10.01 11.88 0.67
C GLY A 31 10.35 12.14 -0.81
N ALA A 32 11.38 11.48 -1.35
CA ALA A 32 11.68 11.52 -2.78
C ALA A 32 10.63 10.75 -3.60
N LEU A 33 10.06 9.69 -3.02
CA LEU A 33 8.86 9.03 -3.53
C LEU A 33 7.68 9.36 -2.61
N TYR A 34 6.53 9.68 -3.19
CA TYR A 34 5.32 10.03 -2.46
C TYR A 34 4.16 9.06 -2.74
N ALA A 35 4.27 8.20 -3.75
CA ALA A 35 3.29 7.15 -4.03
C ALA A 35 3.96 5.83 -4.41
N LEU A 36 3.43 4.73 -3.85
CA LEU A 36 3.84 3.37 -4.19
C LEU A 36 2.63 2.58 -4.68
N CYS A 37 2.76 1.94 -5.84
CA CYS A 37 1.80 0.96 -6.34
C CYS A 37 2.30 -0.44 -5.96
N ALA A 38 1.59 -1.18 -5.14
CA ALA A 38 2.09 -2.44 -4.60
C ALA A 38 1.10 -3.59 -4.69
N THR A 39 1.65 -4.80 -4.78
CA THR A 39 0.89 -6.04 -4.62
C THR A 39 0.72 -6.38 -3.13
N SER A 40 -0.15 -7.35 -2.82
CA SER A 40 -0.41 -7.80 -1.43
C SER A 40 0.84 -8.17 -0.63
N THR A 41 1.91 -8.57 -1.30
CA THR A 41 3.22 -8.84 -0.68
C THR A 41 3.84 -7.66 0.07
N LEU A 42 3.48 -6.41 -0.22
CA LEU A 42 3.96 -5.25 0.56
C LEU A 42 3.42 -5.28 2.00
N ALA A 43 2.20 -5.78 2.20
CA ALA A 43 1.51 -5.73 3.49
C ALA A 43 2.24 -6.52 4.59
N ALA A 44 3.00 -7.56 4.22
CA ALA A 44 3.61 -8.49 5.17
C ALA A 44 5.04 -8.15 5.62
N GLY A 45 5.77 -7.29 4.89
CA GLY A 45 7.24 -7.24 5.02
C GLY A 45 7.90 -5.89 5.27
N VAL A 46 7.17 -4.77 5.20
CA VAL A 46 7.80 -3.45 5.13
C VAL A 46 7.26 -2.49 6.19
N ASN A 47 8.18 -1.86 6.95
CA ASN A 47 7.84 -0.79 7.88
C ASN A 47 7.81 0.57 7.17
N LEU A 48 6.79 0.76 6.34
CA LEU A 48 6.49 2.03 5.66
C LEU A 48 5.12 2.54 6.10
N PRO A 49 5.06 3.39 7.14
CA PRO A 49 3.81 4.06 7.50
C PRO A 49 3.42 5.06 6.40
N VAL A 50 2.16 5.02 5.96
CA VAL A 50 1.62 5.89 4.91
C VAL A 50 0.43 6.70 5.43
N ARG A 51 0.16 7.87 4.84
CA ARG A 51 -1.03 8.66 5.19
C ARG A 51 -2.32 8.02 4.67
N ARG A 52 -2.25 7.38 3.49
CA ARG A 52 -3.42 6.84 2.80
C ARG A 52 -3.08 5.49 2.15
N VAL A 53 -4.05 4.57 2.21
CA VAL A 53 -4.04 3.31 1.47
C VAL A 53 -5.23 3.30 0.51
N ILE A 54 -4.99 2.92 -0.74
CA ILE A 54 -6.02 2.79 -1.77
C ILE A 54 -6.04 1.34 -2.23
N ILE A 55 -7.19 0.68 -2.10
CA ILE A 55 -7.42 -0.68 -2.59
C ILE A 55 -8.28 -0.56 -3.85
N ASN A 56 -7.60 -0.52 -4.99
CA ASN A 56 -8.25 -0.35 -6.30
C ASN A 56 -8.88 -1.65 -6.82
N GLN A 57 -8.22 -2.79 -6.60
CA GLN A 57 -8.69 -4.10 -7.05
C GLN A 57 -8.49 -5.09 -5.90
N PRO A 58 -9.55 -5.44 -5.16
CA PRO A 58 -9.48 -6.34 -4.03
C PRO A 58 -9.57 -7.82 -4.44
N LYS A 59 -9.51 -8.13 -5.74
CA LYS A 59 -9.47 -9.50 -6.24
C LYS A 59 -8.05 -9.82 -6.71
N VAL A 60 -7.55 -10.97 -6.29
CA VAL A 60 -6.36 -11.60 -6.86
C VAL A 60 -6.84 -12.78 -7.68
N ARG A 61 -6.79 -12.65 -9.00
CA ARG A 61 -7.50 -13.55 -9.94
C ARG A 61 -9.01 -13.48 -9.66
N GLU A 62 -9.62 -14.59 -9.24
CA GLU A 62 -11.06 -14.67 -8.95
C GLU A 62 -11.38 -14.54 -7.45
N GLU A 63 -10.36 -14.55 -6.59
CA GLU A 63 -10.55 -14.57 -5.14
C GLU A 63 -10.43 -13.17 -4.54
N PHE A 64 -11.37 -12.81 -3.67
CA PHE A 64 -11.27 -11.58 -2.89
C PHE A 64 -10.17 -11.70 -1.84
N LEU A 65 -9.55 -10.56 -1.51
CA LEU A 65 -8.68 -10.45 -0.34
C LEU A 65 -9.37 -10.98 0.91
N GLU A 66 -8.66 -11.81 1.67
CA GLU A 66 -9.09 -12.25 2.99
C GLU A 66 -9.12 -11.06 3.97
N LYS A 67 -9.90 -11.21 5.06
CA LYS A 67 -9.93 -10.22 6.16
C LYS A 67 -8.52 -9.92 6.68
N SER A 68 -7.69 -10.95 6.83
CA SER A 68 -6.29 -10.84 7.26
C SER A 68 -5.46 -9.95 6.33
N GLN A 69 -5.53 -10.18 5.02
CA GLN A 69 -4.80 -9.43 4.00
C GLN A 69 -5.25 -7.98 3.93
N TYR A 70 -6.58 -7.76 3.97
CA TYR A 70 -7.14 -6.42 4.02
C TYR A 70 -6.66 -5.64 5.25
N LEU A 71 -6.75 -6.23 6.44
CA LEU A 71 -6.32 -5.59 7.68
C LEU A 71 -4.81 -5.28 7.68
N GLN A 72 -3.97 -6.17 7.14
CA GLN A 72 -2.54 -5.92 6.98
C GLN A 72 -2.23 -4.76 6.02
N MET A 73 -3.04 -4.55 4.99
CA MET A 73 -2.88 -3.41 4.09
C MET A 73 -3.29 -2.10 4.77
N ILE A 74 -4.50 -2.05 5.34
CA ILE A 74 -5.04 -0.80 5.91
C ILE A 74 -4.32 -0.39 7.20
N SER A 75 -3.70 -1.31 7.93
CA SER A 75 -2.91 -1.00 9.13
C SER A 75 -1.64 -0.21 8.83
N ARG A 76 -1.22 -0.11 7.56
CA ARG A 76 -0.15 0.78 7.12
C ARG A 76 -0.60 2.24 7.03
N ALA A 77 -1.91 2.48 6.96
CA ALA A 77 -2.46 3.83 6.99
C ALA A 77 -2.41 4.38 8.42
N GLY A 78 -1.90 5.60 8.58
CA GLY A 78 -1.66 6.24 9.88
C GLY A 78 -0.17 6.37 10.13
N ARG A 79 0.39 7.53 9.77
CA ARG A 79 1.82 7.78 9.93
C ARG A 79 2.10 8.26 11.35
N ALA A 80 2.76 7.43 12.17
CA ALA A 80 3.21 7.82 13.50
C ALA A 80 4.01 9.14 13.41
N GLY A 81 3.51 10.20 14.05
CA GLY A 81 4.11 11.54 14.07
C GLY A 81 3.55 12.56 13.05
N TYR A 82 2.61 12.19 12.17
CA TYR A 82 1.93 13.12 11.26
C TYR A 82 0.41 12.88 11.32
N GLU A 83 -0.32 13.87 11.86
CA GLU A 83 -1.78 14.04 12.00
C GLU A 83 -2.72 12.82 11.83
N ASP A 84 -3.62 12.70 12.81
CA ASP A 84 -4.45 11.56 13.24
C ASP A 84 -5.47 10.96 12.24
N GLU A 85 -5.39 11.26 10.94
CA GLU A 85 -6.32 10.75 9.94
C GLU A 85 -5.68 9.77 8.97
N SER A 86 -5.96 8.48 9.17
CA SER A 86 -5.66 7.42 8.21
C SER A 86 -6.82 7.26 7.22
N ILE A 87 -6.54 7.48 5.94
CA ILE A 87 -7.58 7.36 4.89
C ILE A 87 -7.42 6.01 4.20
N THR A 88 -8.49 5.22 4.20
CA THR A 88 -8.61 4.00 3.38
C THR A 88 -9.68 4.23 2.34
N ILE A 89 -9.32 4.12 1.06
CA ILE A 89 -10.27 4.20 -0.06
C ILE A 89 -10.39 2.81 -0.68
N VAL A 90 -11.62 2.32 -0.74
CA VAL A 90 -12.00 1.13 -1.50
C VAL A 90 -12.92 1.62 -2.62
N VAL A 91 -12.80 1.04 -3.82
CA VAL A 91 -13.72 1.34 -4.93
C VAL A 91 -15.15 1.04 -4.50
N GLU A 92 -16.09 1.90 -4.87
CA GLU A 92 -17.51 1.88 -4.43
C GLU A 92 -18.16 0.49 -4.54
N GLU A 93 -17.91 -0.22 -5.65
CA GLU A 93 -18.39 -1.59 -5.90
C GLU A 93 -18.08 -2.58 -4.76
N TYR A 94 -16.99 -2.36 -4.01
CA TYR A 94 -16.53 -3.28 -2.96
C TYR A 94 -16.69 -2.71 -1.55
N GLU A 95 -17.19 -1.49 -1.38
CA GLU A 95 -17.18 -0.80 -0.09
C GLU A 95 -17.94 -1.56 1.00
N GLU A 96 -19.13 -2.09 0.68
CA GLU A 96 -19.99 -2.79 1.64
C GLU A 96 -19.30 -4.04 2.23
N ARG A 97 -18.65 -4.85 1.39
CA ARG A 97 -17.92 -6.05 1.81
C ARG A 97 -16.79 -5.72 2.78
N PHE A 98 -16.00 -4.71 2.48
CA PHE A 98 -14.85 -4.35 3.32
C PHE A 98 -15.25 -3.57 4.57
N ARG A 99 -16.45 -2.98 4.60
CA ARG A 99 -17.04 -2.41 5.82
C ARG A 99 -17.28 -3.49 6.87
N GLU A 100 -17.65 -4.71 6.48
CA GLU A 100 -17.77 -5.87 7.40
C GLU A 100 -16.43 -6.29 7.99
N TYR A 101 -15.31 -6.11 7.26
CA TYR A 101 -13.99 -6.46 7.75
C TYR A 101 -13.47 -5.49 8.82
N LYS A 102 -14.05 -4.29 8.89
CA LYS A 102 -13.78 -3.31 9.96
C LYS A 102 -14.62 -3.53 11.23
N LYS A 103 -15.67 -4.35 11.15
CA LYS A 103 -16.43 -4.81 12.34
C LYS A 103 -15.68 -5.95 13.04
#